data_AF-C6XNB9-F1
#
_entry.id   AF-C6XNB9-F1
#
_cell.length_a   1.000
_cell.length_b   1.000
_cell.length_c   1.000
_cell.angle_alpha   90.00
_cell.angle_beta   90.00
_cell.angle_gamma   90.00
#
_symmetry.space_group_name_H-M   'P 1'
#
loop_
_entity.id
_entity.type
_entity.pdbx_description
1 polymer ?
#
loop_
_entity_poly.entity_id
_entity_poly.type
_entity_poly.pdbx_seq_one_letter_code
_entity_poly.pdbx_strand_id
1 'polypeptide(L)'
;MSASNVYERTMKHIFTWEGGYVDHPNDPGGATNYGITRQTLANWRGKPSIPKQEVKDLSYNEAAQIYRANYWNKILGDDLPPSIAMLMMDAAVNSGPGAAIKTLQRAVGALGEKIKVDGAIGPNTLRAVRQIDEEKLLNEFVVRRGVFYGSLKTFTSFGLGWARRLVSGARLAHSILTDSRNGATEPAEPVENPADTPANNAPSIVEPSPLLPANISLKRHFFDERGIQVYGSFFQLWGGWITAGHVIRQMLNTSPPFASGQQILYPGQMDAALMGCTIPDQQPRAPVIGQKIVVAGYPAGSSTPSFREAEVYMQRPQTTDWIATISSPAEPVVVGMSGGVVYDATSKAIVGILITRNSPADLDADGRADQNFDFVAMYDVWNQLRTFPPVGV
;
A
#
# COMPACT_ATOMS: atom_id res chain seq x y z
N MET A 1 1.53 2.95 -14.65
CA MET A 1 1.39 4.26 -13.97
C MET A 1 1.43 4.02 -12.47
N SER A 2 2.40 4.57 -11.72
CA SER A 2 2.58 4.25 -10.29
C SER A 2 1.50 4.85 -9.39
N ALA A 3 1.21 4.21 -8.25
CA ALA A 3 0.25 4.72 -7.26
C ALA A 3 0.63 6.10 -6.68
N SER A 4 1.94 6.43 -6.65
CA SER A 4 2.43 7.78 -6.28
C SER A 4 1.93 8.85 -7.26
N ASN A 5 2.02 8.56 -8.57
CA ASN A 5 1.55 9.44 -9.63
C ASN A 5 0.01 9.64 -9.56
N VAL A 6 -0.73 8.56 -9.28
CA VAL A 6 -2.19 8.63 -9.10
C VAL A 6 -2.54 9.50 -7.90
N TYR A 7 -1.89 9.31 -6.75
CA TYR A 7 -2.15 10.11 -5.55
C TYR A 7 -1.85 11.60 -5.77
N GLU A 8 -0.72 11.94 -6.39
CA GLU A 8 -0.37 13.33 -6.69
C GLU A 8 -1.34 14.00 -7.67
N ARG A 9 -1.72 13.30 -8.76
CA ARG A 9 -2.74 13.77 -9.71
C ARG A 9 -4.08 13.99 -9.00
N THR A 10 -4.43 13.09 -8.09
CA THR A 10 -5.64 13.17 -7.28
C THR A 10 -5.59 14.37 -6.32
N MET A 11 -4.47 14.62 -5.65
CA MET A 11 -4.30 15.76 -4.76
C MET A 11 -4.38 17.09 -5.51
N LYS A 12 -3.74 17.19 -6.69
CA LYS A 12 -3.86 18.36 -7.57
C LYS A 12 -5.32 18.62 -7.94
N HIS A 13 -6.07 17.57 -8.27
CA HIS A 13 -7.50 17.67 -8.57
C HIS A 13 -8.32 18.10 -7.35
N ILE A 14 -8.12 17.50 -6.18
CA ILE A 14 -8.88 17.84 -4.97
C ILE A 14 -8.67 19.30 -4.59
N PHE A 15 -7.45 19.82 -4.71
CA PHE A 15 -7.15 21.21 -4.36
C PHE A 15 -7.70 22.24 -5.32
N THR A 16 -8.17 21.87 -6.52
CA THR A 16 -8.96 22.81 -7.34
C THR A 16 -10.36 23.03 -6.78
N TRP A 17 -10.86 22.13 -5.92
CA TRP A 17 -12.19 22.18 -5.31
C TRP A 17 -12.18 22.58 -3.83
N GLU A 18 -11.17 22.13 -3.08
CA GLU A 18 -11.04 22.35 -1.62
C GLU A 18 -10.05 23.49 -1.27
N GLY A 19 -9.34 24.01 -2.26
CA GLY A 19 -8.22 24.93 -2.06
C GLY A 19 -8.62 26.36 -1.68
N GLY A 20 -7.84 26.98 -0.80
CA GLY A 20 -7.98 28.37 -0.38
C GLY A 20 -7.94 28.54 1.13
N TYR A 21 -7.27 29.60 1.60
CA TYR A 21 -7.40 30.02 2.99
C TYR A 21 -8.73 30.73 3.18
N VAL A 22 -9.56 30.21 4.08
CA VAL A 22 -10.81 30.84 4.49
C VAL A 22 -10.74 31.07 5.99
N ASP A 23 -11.05 32.30 6.40
CA ASP A 23 -11.19 32.70 7.81
C ASP A 23 -12.48 33.50 7.97
N HIS A 24 -13.51 32.88 8.55
CA HIS A 24 -14.78 33.56 8.78
C HIS A 24 -14.77 34.24 10.16
N PRO A 25 -15.06 35.55 10.27
CA PRO A 25 -14.96 36.31 11.54
C PRO A 25 -15.81 35.75 12.69
N ASN A 26 -16.91 35.05 12.37
CA ASN A 26 -17.87 34.53 13.33
C ASN A 26 -17.73 33.02 13.62
N ASP A 27 -16.69 32.35 13.10
CA ASP A 27 -16.44 30.91 13.34
C ASP A 27 -15.21 30.72 14.25
N PRO A 28 -15.37 30.28 15.52
CA PRO A 28 -14.24 30.03 16.43
C PRO A 28 -13.25 28.95 15.94
N GLY A 29 -13.72 28.02 15.10
CA GLY A 29 -12.88 27.03 14.39
C GLY A 29 -12.21 27.59 13.13
N GLY A 30 -12.53 28.84 12.77
CA GLY A 30 -12.67 29.38 11.43
C GLY A 30 -11.44 29.48 10.53
N ALA A 31 -10.23 29.12 10.94
CA ALA A 31 -9.12 29.05 10.00
C ALA A 31 -9.11 27.68 9.29
N THR A 32 -9.28 27.70 7.97
CA THR A 32 -9.16 26.51 7.11
C THR A 32 -8.20 26.83 5.96
N ASN A 33 -7.25 25.93 5.70
CA ASN A 33 -6.37 26.01 4.53
C ASN A 33 -6.28 24.62 3.90
N TYR A 34 -6.30 24.52 2.57
CA TYR A 34 -6.39 23.22 1.86
C TYR A 34 -7.58 22.34 2.31
N GLY A 35 -8.68 22.92 2.78
CA GLY A 35 -9.80 22.18 3.40
C GLY A 35 -9.50 21.58 4.79
N ILE A 36 -8.31 21.83 5.35
CA ILE A 36 -7.90 21.35 6.68
C ILE A 36 -8.19 22.43 7.71
N THR A 37 -9.08 22.10 8.65
CA THR A 37 -9.45 23.01 9.74
C THR A 37 -8.34 23.12 10.78
N ARG A 38 -8.35 24.21 11.53
CA ARG A 38 -7.50 24.41 12.71
C ARG A 38 -7.50 23.22 13.68
N GLN A 39 -8.66 22.62 13.94
CA GLN A 39 -8.77 21.47 14.84
C GLN A 39 -8.13 20.22 14.23
N THR A 40 -8.36 19.95 12.95
CA THR A 40 -7.75 18.81 12.25
C THR A 40 -6.23 18.91 12.25
N LEU A 41 -5.68 20.10 11.98
CA LEU A 41 -4.24 20.32 12.00
C LEU A 41 -3.66 20.23 13.43
N ALA A 42 -4.37 20.73 14.44
CA ALA A 42 -3.96 20.59 15.84
C ALA A 42 -3.88 19.11 16.25
N ASN A 43 -4.92 18.33 15.93
CA ASN A 43 -4.97 16.89 16.19
C ASN A 43 -3.84 16.15 15.49
N TRP A 44 -3.58 16.46 14.20
CA TRP A 44 -2.48 15.88 13.43
C TRP A 44 -1.11 16.14 14.08
N ARG A 45 -0.90 17.36 14.58
CA ARG A 45 0.34 17.76 15.26
C ARG A 45 0.40 17.33 16.74
N GLY A 46 -0.61 16.61 17.24
CA GLY A 46 -0.69 16.19 18.65
C GLY A 46 -0.82 17.35 19.63
N LYS A 47 -1.35 18.50 19.20
CA LYS A 47 -1.53 19.70 20.02
C LYS A 47 -3.01 19.87 20.41
N PRO A 48 -3.33 20.34 21.62
CA PRO A 48 -4.71 20.62 22.03
C PRO A 48 -5.34 21.77 21.23
N SER A 49 -4.52 22.74 20.79
CA SER A 49 -4.89 23.79 19.85
C SER A 49 -3.64 24.39 19.18
N ILE A 50 -3.82 25.11 18.07
CA ILE A 50 -2.75 25.83 17.35
C ILE A 50 -3.20 27.26 17.02
N PRO A 51 -2.30 28.23 16.79
CA PRO A 51 -2.66 29.56 16.27
C PRO A 51 -3.25 29.51 14.86
N LYS A 52 -4.08 30.50 14.46
CA LYS A 52 -4.59 30.60 13.08
C LYS A 52 -3.47 30.74 12.04
N GLN A 53 -2.38 31.40 12.41
CA GLN A 53 -1.19 31.57 11.58
C GLN A 53 -0.58 30.22 11.19
N GLU A 54 -0.56 29.24 12.10
CA GLU A 54 -0.07 27.88 11.80
C GLU A 54 -0.93 27.15 10.75
N VAL A 55 -2.21 27.51 10.61
CA VAL A 55 -3.10 26.99 9.55
C VAL A 55 -2.83 27.71 8.22
N LYS A 56 -2.61 29.02 8.28
CA LYS A 56 -2.25 29.82 7.10
C LYS A 56 -0.92 29.38 6.49
N ASP A 57 0.04 29.03 7.34
CA ASP A 57 1.39 28.56 6.95
C ASP A 57 1.46 27.04 6.68
N LEU A 58 0.31 26.35 6.67
CA LEU A 58 0.24 24.92 6.35
C LEU A 58 0.86 24.67 4.96
N SER A 59 1.87 23.80 4.91
CA SER A 59 2.51 23.44 3.65
C SER A 59 1.67 22.46 2.84
N TYR A 60 1.81 22.50 1.51
CA TYR A 60 1.20 21.51 0.61
C TYR A 60 1.57 20.07 1.01
N ASN A 61 2.84 19.81 1.37
CA ASN A 61 3.31 18.48 1.71
C ASN A 61 2.64 17.95 2.98
N GLU A 62 2.58 18.77 4.04
CA GLU A 62 1.90 18.39 5.28
C GLU A 62 0.38 18.19 5.05
N ALA A 63 -0.26 19.06 4.26
CA ALA A 63 -1.64 18.85 3.85
C ALA A 63 -1.81 17.51 3.13
N ALA A 64 -0.94 17.19 2.16
CA ALA A 64 -0.97 15.91 1.45
C ALA A 64 -0.78 14.70 2.37
N GLN A 65 0.05 14.79 3.42
CA GLN A 65 0.18 13.73 4.42
C GLN A 65 -1.11 13.53 5.24
N ILE A 66 -1.75 14.64 5.65
CA ILE A 66 -3.03 14.62 6.35
C ILE A 66 -4.10 13.97 5.48
N TYR A 67 -4.18 14.33 4.19
CA TYR A 67 -5.12 13.70 3.26
C TYR A 67 -4.86 12.21 3.07
N ARG A 68 -3.58 11.81 3.04
CA ARG A 68 -3.20 10.40 2.88
C ARG A 68 -3.69 9.59 4.08
N ALA A 69 -3.42 10.08 5.29
CA ALA A 69 -3.83 9.42 6.53
C ALA A 69 -5.35 9.40 6.71
N ASN A 70 -6.02 10.54 6.46
CA ASN A 70 -7.43 10.70 6.81
C ASN A 70 -8.40 10.14 5.78
N TYR A 71 -7.96 9.97 4.52
CA TYR A 71 -8.83 9.55 3.42
C TYR A 71 -8.20 8.41 2.62
N TRP A 72 -7.03 8.61 1.98
CA TRP A 72 -6.42 7.64 1.06
C TRP A 72 -6.20 6.27 1.70
N ASN A 73 -5.58 6.24 2.88
CA ASN A 73 -5.32 5.01 3.61
C ASN A 73 -6.61 4.34 4.10
N LYS A 74 -7.65 5.12 4.45
CA LYS A 74 -8.93 4.57 4.93
C LYS A 74 -9.74 3.90 3.83
N ILE A 75 -9.51 4.28 2.57
CA ILE A 75 -10.11 3.64 1.40
C ILE A 75 -9.18 2.61 0.75
N LEU A 76 -8.03 2.29 1.38
CA LEU A 76 -7.02 1.43 0.77
C LEU A 76 -6.69 1.87 -0.66
N GLY A 77 -6.47 3.17 -0.88
CA GLY A 77 -6.33 3.75 -2.22
C GLY A 77 -5.19 3.15 -3.03
N ASP A 78 -4.11 2.72 -2.36
CA ASP A 78 -2.98 2.03 -2.99
C ASP A 78 -3.34 0.61 -3.49
N ASP A 79 -4.42 0.00 -2.99
CA ASP A 79 -4.83 -1.38 -3.31
C ASP A 79 -5.96 -1.47 -4.35
N LEU A 80 -6.51 -0.32 -4.73
CA LEU A 80 -7.58 -0.18 -5.72
C LEU A 80 -7.00 0.06 -7.12
N PRO A 81 -7.74 -0.30 -8.20
CA PRO A 81 -7.34 0.07 -9.56
C PRO A 81 -7.16 1.60 -9.68
N PRO A 82 -6.11 2.10 -10.38
CA PRO A 82 -5.73 3.51 -10.40
C PRO A 82 -6.86 4.51 -10.65
N SER A 83 -7.73 4.24 -11.64
CA SER A 83 -8.82 5.15 -11.99
C SER A 83 -9.91 5.15 -10.90
N ILE A 84 -10.15 3.99 -10.29
CA ILE A 84 -11.07 3.81 -9.18
C ILE A 84 -10.54 4.51 -7.93
N ALA A 85 -9.25 4.35 -7.61
CA ALA A 85 -8.60 4.95 -6.46
C ALA A 85 -8.69 6.48 -6.48
N MET A 86 -8.41 7.10 -7.62
CA MET A 86 -8.54 8.55 -7.81
C MET A 86 -9.97 9.01 -7.52
N LEU A 87 -10.98 8.38 -8.14
CA LEU A 87 -12.36 8.84 -8.00
C LEU A 87 -12.94 8.50 -6.62
N MET A 88 -12.47 7.42 -5.99
CA MET A 88 -12.79 7.05 -4.62
C MET A 88 -12.26 8.05 -3.61
N MET A 89 -11.03 8.55 -3.79
CA MET A 89 -10.46 9.58 -2.93
C MET A 89 -11.24 10.88 -3.05
N ASP A 90 -11.58 11.32 -4.26
CA ASP A 90 -12.45 12.48 -4.45
C ASP A 90 -13.81 12.30 -3.75
N ALA A 91 -14.41 11.12 -3.88
CA ALA A 91 -15.66 10.79 -3.18
C ALA A 91 -15.51 10.80 -1.66
N ALA A 92 -14.41 10.27 -1.14
CA ALA A 92 -14.13 10.19 0.29
C ALA A 92 -13.91 11.59 0.90
N VAL A 93 -13.26 12.49 0.18
CA VAL A 93 -13.11 13.90 0.60
C VAL A 93 -14.45 14.62 0.56
N ASN A 94 -15.22 14.45 -0.51
CA ASN A 94 -16.47 15.18 -0.69
C ASN A 94 -17.61 14.70 0.23
N SER A 95 -17.72 13.39 0.46
CA SER A 95 -18.88 12.77 1.12
C SER A 95 -18.51 11.90 2.32
N GLY A 96 -17.22 11.80 2.66
CA GLY A 96 -16.71 10.94 3.72
C GLY A 96 -16.35 9.53 3.22
N PRO A 97 -15.29 8.89 3.80
CA PRO A 97 -14.85 7.56 3.37
C PRO A 97 -15.95 6.49 3.40
N GLY A 98 -16.74 6.43 4.47
CA GLY A 98 -17.79 5.41 4.60
C GLY A 98 -18.87 5.50 3.52
N ALA A 99 -19.26 6.71 3.10
CA ALA A 99 -20.23 6.90 2.03
C ALA A 99 -19.65 6.53 0.66
N ALA A 100 -18.39 6.90 0.41
CA ALA A 100 -17.67 6.51 -0.80
C ALA A 100 -17.55 4.99 -0.92
N ILE A 101 -17.12 4.31 0.15
CA ILE A 101 -16.97 2.85 0.19
C ILE A 101 -18.30 2.14 -0.05
N LYS A 102 -19.39 2.57 0.60
CA LYS A 102 -20.73 1.99 0.35
C LYS A 102 -21.18 2.18 -1.09
N THR A 103 -20.81 3.31 -1.71
CA THR A 103 -21.14 3.58 -3.11
C THR A 103 -20.37 2.65 -4.05
N LEU A 104 -19.08 2.40 -3.79
CA LEU A 104 -18.28 1.41 -4.53
C LEU A 104 -18.82 0.00 -4.37
N GLN A 105 -19.13 -0.43 -3.14
CA GLN A 105 -19.70 -1.76 -2.87
C GLN A 105 -21.04 -1.95 -3.59
N ARG A 106 -21.87 -0.90 -3.69
CA ARG A 106 -23.10 -0.94 -4.49
C ARG A 106 -22.82 -1.02 -6.00
N ALA A 107 -21.79 -0.34 -6.50
CA ALA A 107 -21.37 -0.41 -7.90
C ALA A 107 -20.97 -1.84 -8.27
N VAL A 108 -20.10 -2.42 -7.45
CA VAL A 108 -19.66 -3.82 -7.54
C VAL A 108 -20.86 -4.76 -7.53
N GLY A 109 -21.80 -4.59 -6.58
CA GLY A 109 -23.01 -5.41 -6.51
C GLY A 109 -23.93 -5.31 -7.73
N ALA A 110 -24.03 -4.13 -8.33
CA ALA A 110 -24.82 -3.91 -9.55
C ALA A 110 -24.27 -4.66 -10.76
N LEU A 111 -22.95 -4.84 -10.78
CA LEU A 111 -22.21 -5.50 -11.85
C LEU A 111 -22.11 -7.02 -11.63
N GLY A 112 -22.91 -7.57 -10.71
CA GLY A 112 -23.13 -9.02 -10.53
C GLY A 112 -22.33 -9.65 -9.40
N GLU A 113 -21.44 -8.91 -8.73
CA GLU A 113 -20.65 -9.45 -7.64
C GLU A 113 -21.45 -9.55 -6.34
N LYS A 114 -21.32 -10.69 -5.64
CA LYS A 114 -21.97 -10.88 -4.34
C LYS A 114 -21.14 -10.23 -3.24
N ILE A 115 -21.55 -9.02 -2.84
CA ILE A 115 -20.84 -8.22 -1.83
C ILE A 115 -21.80 -7.61 -0.80
N LYS A 116 -21.33 -7.49 0.45
CA LYS A 116 -22.04 -6.77 1.51
C LYS A 116 -21.74 -5.27 1.42
N VAL A 117 -22.76 -4.44 1.59
CA VAL A 117 -22.62 -2.98 1.66
C VAL A 117 -22.49 -2.56 3.13
N ASP A 118 -21.30 -2.73 3.71
CA ASP A 118 -21.01 -2.41 5.12
C ASP A 118 -20.24 -1.09 5.30
N GLY A 119 -19.63 -0.55 4.24
CA GLY A 119 -18.84 0.68 4.30
C GLY A 119 -17.42 0.50 4.79
N ALA A 120 -16.90 -0.73 4.80
CA ALA A 120 -15.49 -1.02 5.06
C ALA A 120 -14.86 -1.71 3.83
N ILE A 121 -13.67 -1.29 3.43
CA ILE A 121 -12.92 -2.01 2.39
C ILE A 121 -12.09 -3.09 3.08
N GLY A 122 -12.49 -4.34 2.86
CA GLY A 122 -11.72 -5.52 3.25
C GLY A 122 -11.39 -6.40 2.03
N PRO A 123 -10.77 -7.56 2.26
CA PRO A 123 -10.35 -8.48 1.20
C PRO A 123 -11.49 -8.85 0.22
N ASN A 124 -12.71 -9.01 0.73
CA ASN A 124 -13.87 -9.31 -0.11
C ASN A 124 -14.21 -8.18 -1.08
N THR A 125 -14.09 -6.93 -0.65
CA THR A 125 -14.31 -5.75 -1.51
C THR A 125 -13.22 -5.64 -2.56
N LEU A 126 -11.95 -5.77 -2.16
CA LEU A 126 -10.82 -5.72 -3.10
C LEU A 126 -10.89 -6.83 -4.15
N ARG A 127 -11.24 -8.06 -3.73
CA ARG A 127 -11.44 -9.19 -4.65
C ARG A 127 -12.52 -8.87 -5.68
N ALA A 128 -13.69 -8.44 -5.23
CA ALA A 128 -14.82 -8.18 -6.11
C ALA A 128 -14.53 -7.02 -7.09
N VAL A 129 -13.84 -5.97 -6.63
CA VAL A 129 -13.36 -4.88 -7.49
C VAL A 129 -12.44 -5.39 -8.61
N ARG A 130 -11.53 -6.33 -8.31
CA ARG A 130 -10.57 -6.88 -9.30
C ARG A 130 -11.18 -7.88 -10.29
N GLN A 131 -12.39 -8.41 -10.02
CA GLN A 131 -13.08 -9.33 -10.93
C GLN A 131 -13.91 -8.60 -12.01
N ILE A 132 -14.14 -7.31 -11.81
CA ILE A 132 -14.93 -6.48 -12.72
C ILE A 132 -13.98 -5.68 -13.61
N ASP A 133 -14.31 -5.58 -14.90
CA ASP A 133 -13.61 -4.66 -15.81
C ASP A 133 -13.58 -3.23 -15.24
N GLU A 134 -12.39 -2.64 -15.19
CA GLU A 134 -12.15 -1.37 -14.49
C GLU A 134 -12.98 -0.23 -15.09
N GLU A 135 -13.17 -0.20 -16.41
CA GLU A 135 -13.96 0.85 -17.07
C GLU A 135 -15.44 0.72 -16.75
N LYS A 136 -15.99 -0.50 -16.81
CA LYS A 136 -17.37 -0.75 -16.39
C LYS A 136 -17.59 -0.36 -14.93
N LEU A 137 -16.66 -0.71 -14.04
CA LEU A 137 -16.74 -0.34 -12.64
C LEU A 137 -16.65 1.16 -12.44
N LEU A 138 -15.74 1.84 -13.14
CA LEU A 138 -15.57 3.29 -13.08
C LEU A 138 -16.85 4.01 -13.51
N ASN A 139 -17.42 3.61 -14.65
CA ASN A 139 -18.66 4.16 -15.17
C ASN A 139 -19.83 3.97 -14.20
N GLU A 140 -20.00 2.75 -13.67
CA GLU A 140 -21.06 2.47 -12.69
C GLU A 140 -20.85 3.26 -11.38
N PHE A 141 -19.60 3.43 -10.95
CA PHE A 141 -19.29 4.23 -9.78
C PHE A 141 -19.62 5.72 -9.99
N VAL A 142 -19.35 6.28 -11.17
CA VAL A 142 -19.76 7.64 -11.56
C VAL A 142 -21.28 7.78 -11.53
N VAL A 143 -22.03 6.84 -12.13
CA VAL A 143 -23.50 6.84 -12.13
C VAL A 143 -24.04 6.86 -10.69
N ARG A 144 -23.52 5.99 -9.82
CA ARG A 144 -23.97 5.90 -8.43
C ARG A 144 -23.65 7.14 -7.61
N ARG A 145 -22.52 7.80 -7.87
CA ARG A 145 -22.24 9.11 -7.26
C ARG A 145 -23.24 10.17 -7.72
N GLY A 146 -23.61 10.19 -8.99
CA GLY A 146 -24.65 11.09 -9.51
C GLY A 146 -26.00 10.87 -8.84
N VAL A 147 -26.42 9.59 -8.71
CA VAL A 147 -27.65 9.22 -7.98
C VAL A 147 -27.58 9.62 -6.51
N PHE A 148 -26.43 9.40 -5.85
CA PHE A 148 -26.22 9.82 -4.47
C PHE A 148 -26.43 11.33 -4.31
N TYR A 149 -25.84 12.16 -5.17
CA TYR A 149 -26.06 13.60 -5.13
C TYR A 149 -27.52 13.97 -5.34
N GLY A 150 -28.18 13.39 -6.36
CA GLY A 150 -29.59 13.64 -6.63
C GLY A 150 -30.52 13.28 -5.47
N SER A 151 -30.09 12.38 -4.58
CA SER A 151 -30.85 12.01 -3.38
C SER A 151 -30.70 13.00 -2.21
N LEU A 152 -29.75 13.93 -2.25
CA LEU A 152 -29.51 14.87 -1.17
C LEU A 152 -30.53 16.01 -1.19
N LYS A 153 -31.12 16.32 -0.03
CA LYS A 153 -32.07 17.44 0.13
C LYS A 153 -31.52 18.78 -0.34
N THR A 154 -30.20 18.95 -0.25
CA THR A 154 -29.47 20.17 -0.59
C THR A 154 -29.00 20.21 -2.05
N PHE A 155 -29.38 19.24 -2.88
CA PHE A 155 -29.04 19.19 -4.31
C PHE A 155 -29.54 20.42 -5.08
N THR A 156 -30.66 21.01 -4.71
CA THR A 156 -31.18 22.24 -5.35
C THR A 156 -30.21 23.43 -5.21
N SER A 157 -29.47 23.49 -4.11
CA SER A 157 -28.53 24.60 -3.83
C SER A 157 -27.11 24.30 -4.28
N PHE A 158 -26.63 23.06 -4.12
CA PHE A 158 -25.21 22.71 -4.37
C PHE A 158 -25.00 21.69 -5.49
N GLY A 159 -26.08 21.10 -6.01
CA GLY A 159 -26.03 19.99 -6.96
C GLY A 159 -25.30 20.30 -8.25
N LEU A 160 -25.41 21.54 -8.76
CA LEU A 160 -24.64 21.97 -9.93
C LEU A 160 -23.13 21.94 -9.68
N GLY A 161 -22.69 22.35 -8.48
CA GLY A 161 -21.29 22.28 -8.07
C GLY A 161 -20.79 20.84 -7.97
N TRP A 162 -21.57 19.97 -7.33
CA TRP A 162 -21.24 18.54 -7.21
C TRP A 162 -21.22 17.81 -8.56
N ALA A 163 -22.15 18.14 -9.46
CA ALA A 163 -22.18 17.57 -10.81
C ALA A 163 -20.93 18.00 -11.61
N ARG A 164 -20.54 19.27 -11.54
CA ARG A 164 -19.29 19.76 -12.18
C ARG A 164 -18.06 19.05 -11.61
N ARG A 165 -17.99 18.87 -10.29
CA ARG A 165 -16.92 18.11 -9.62
C ARG A 165 -16.88 16.66 -10.10
N LEU A 166 -18.02 15.98 -10.14
CA LEU A 166 -18.12 14.60 -10.60
C LEU A 166 -17.66 14.44 -12.05
N VAL A 167 -18.11 15.31 -12.96
CA VAL A 167 -17.69 15.25 -14.37
C VAL A 167 -16.20 15.53 -14.51
N SER A 168 -15.66 16.50 -13.77
CA SER A 168 -14.22 16.79 -13.76
C SER A 168 -13.40 15.62 -13.22
N GLY A 169 -13.82 15.01 -12.11
CA GLY A 169 -13.18 13.84 -11.53
C GLY A 169 -13.25 12.62 -12.45
N ALA A 170 -14.42 12.36 -13.05
CA ALA A 170 -14.60 11.28 -14.02
C ALA A 170 -13.68 11.44 -15.22
N ARG A 171 -13.55 12.63 -15.80
CA ARG A 171 -12.62 12.89 -16.91
C ARG A 171 -11.17 12.57 -16.55
N LEU A 172 -10.73 12.97 -15.36
CA LEU A 172 -9.38 12.66 -14.90
C LEU A 172 -9.21 11.16 -14.61
N ALA A 173 -10.19 10.50 -14.01
CA ALA A 173 -10.17 9.05 -13.80
C ALA A 173 -10.10 8.27 -15.13
N HIS A 174 -10.88 8.66 -16.14
CA HIS A 174 -10.79 8.08 -17.48
C HIS A 174 -9.46 8.38 -18.17
N SER A 175 -8.88 9.56 -17.99
CA SER A 175 -7.51 9.83 -18.47
C SER A 175 -6.51 8.89 -17.80
N ILE A 176 -6.58 8.69 -16.50
CA ILE A 176 -5.72 7.73 -15.77
C ILE A 176 -5.91 6.30 -16.30
N LEU A 177 -7.16 5.90 -16.56
CA LEU A 177 -7.48 4.60 -17.15
C LEU A 177 -6.87 4.44 -18.56
N THR A 178 -7.06 5.44 -19.43
CA THR A 178 -6.50 5.45 -20.78
C THR A 178 -4.98 5.46 -20.75
N ASP A 179 -4.35 6.27 -19.91
CA ASP A 179 -2.90 6.31 -19.76
C ASP A 179 -2.36 4.96 -19.26
N SER A 180 -3.10 4.27 -18.38
CA SER A 180 -2.74 2.94 -17.87
C SER A 180 -2.86 1.86 -18.96
N ARG A 181 -3.86 1.97 -19.85
CA ARG A 181 -4.01 1.09 -21.03
C ARG A 181 -2.95 1.38 -22.10
N ASN A 182 -2.68 2.65 -22.37
CA ASN A 182 -1.71 3.06 -23.38
C ASN A 182 -0.26 2.79 -22.94
N GLY A 183 0.03 2.85 -21.64
CA GLY A 183 1.30 2.38 -21.08
C GLY A 183 1.53 0.86 -21.17
N ALA A 184 0.49 0.08 -21.51
CA ALA A 184 0.59 -1.35 -21.83
C ALA A 184 0.72 -1.61 -23.36
N THR A 185 0.73 -0.56 -24.19
CA THR A 185 0.82 -0.64 -25.64
C THR A 185 1.83 0.37 -26.20
N GLU A 186 3.07 -0.03 -26.47
CA GLU A 186 3.83 0.54 -27.59
C GLU A 186 3.34 -0.11 -28.91
N PRO A 187 3.43 0.59 -30.06
CA PRO A 187 2.46 0.44 -31.14
C PRO A 187 2.76 -0.75 -32.05
N ALA A 188 1.74 -1.56 -32.33
CA ALA A 188 1.70 -2.39 -33.53
C ALA A 188 1.07 -1.60 -34.67
N GLU A 189 1.77 -1.50 -35.80
CA GLU A 189 1.27 -0.92 -37.05
C GLU A 189 0.08 -1.73 -37.64
N PRO A 190 -0.74 -1.11 -38.53
CA PRO A 190 -2.15 -1.47 -38.71
C PRO A 190 -2.37 -2.46 -39.85
N VAL A 191 -3.18 -3.51 -39.64
CA VAL A 191 -3.84 -4.25 -40.74
C VAL A 191 -5.22 -4.75 -40.30
N GLU A 192 -6.13 -4.71 -41.27
CA GLU A 192 -7.59 -4.80 -41.30
C GLU A 192 -8.27 -6.01 -40.63
N ASN A 193 -9.49 -5.77 -40.11
CA ASN A 193 -10.49 -6.78 -39.76
C ASN A 193 -10.99 -7.52 -41.03
N PRO A 194 -11.32 -8.83 -40.96
CA PRO A 194 -12.73 -9.17 -40.68
C PRO A 194 -13.01 -10.50 -39.93
N ALA A 195 -14.09 -10.45 -39.16
CA ALA A 195 -15.11 -11.48 -38.92
C ALA A 195 -14.81 -12.80 -38.17
N ASP A 196 -15.72 -13.06 -37.22
CA ASP A 196 -16.37 -14.33 -36.87
C ASP A 196 -15.74 -15.38 -35.91
N THR A 197 -16.37 -15.44 -34.73
CA THR A 197 -16.88 -16.63 -34.00
C THR A 197 -15.95 -17.35 -33.00
N PRO A 198 -16.43 -17.68 -31.77
CA PRO A 198 -15.61 -18.16 -30.67
C PRO A 198 -15.45 -19.69 -30.64
N ALA A 199 -14.28 -20.17 -30.18
CA ALA A 199 -14.06 -21.58 -29.91
C ALA A 199 -13.43 -21.84 -28.52
N ASN A 200 -14.10 -22.76 -27.83
CA ASN A 200 -13.85 -23.45 -26.57
C ASN A 200 -12.39 -23.77 -26.14
N ASN A 201 -12.20 -23.66 -24.82
CA ASN A 201 -11.53 -24.55 -23.85
C ASN A 201 -10.17 -25.20 -24.17
N ALA A 202 -9.17 -24.92 -23.33
CA ALA A 202 -8.32 -25.94 -22.68
C ALA A 202 -7.60 -25.37 -21.43
N PRO A 203 -7.34 -26.19 -20.39
CA PRO A 203 -6.83 -25.74 -19.09
C PRO A 203 -5.30 -25.58 -19.12
N SER A 204 -4.80 -24.47 -18.58
CA SER A 204 -3.35 -24.29 -18.37
C SER A 204 -2.89 -25.03 -17.11
N ILE A 205 -1.87 -25.86 -17.31
CA ILE A 205 -1.13 -26.64 -16.31
C ILE A 205 -0.58 -25.69 -15.23
N VAL A 206 -0.89 -25.96 -13.96
CA VAL A 206 -0.35 -25.23 -12.80
C VAL A 206 1.03 -25.83 -12.47
N GLU A 207 2.11 -25.10 -12.74
CA GLU A 207 3.42 -25.43 -12.16
C GLU A 207 3.37 -25.33 -10.62
N PRO A 208 4.08 -26.19 -9.88
CA PRO A 208 4.05 -26.17 -8.42
C PRO A 208 4.66 -24.86 -7.90
N SER A 209 3.89 -24.12 -7.09
CA SER A 209 4.38 -22.92 -6.41
C SER A 209 5.58 -23.25 -5.50
N PRO A 210 6.57 -22.33 -5.36
CA PRO A 210 7.70 -22.55 -4.47
C PRO A 210 7.24 -22.89 -3.04
N LEU A 211 7.85 -23.91 -2.43
CA LEU A 211 7.61 -24.27 -1.03
C LEU A 211 8.58 -23.54 -0.11
N LEU A 212 8.14 -23.27 1.12
CA LEU A 212 9.02 -22.85 2.21
C LEU A 212 10.11 -23.92 2.45
N PRO A 213 11.35 -23.52 2.76
CA PRO A 213 12.36 -24.47 3.22
C PRO A 213 11.86 -25.24 4.45
N ALA A 214 12.12 -26.55 4.50
CA ALA A 214 11.52 -27.46 5.49
C ALA A 214 11.71 -27.04 6.97
N ASN A 215 12.73 -26.23 7.25
CA ASN A 215 13.09 -25.80 8.60
C ASN A 215 12.68 -24.36 8.93
N ILE A 216 11.85 -23.72 8.09
CA ILE A 216 11.42 -22.33 8.29
C ILE A 216 9.93 -22.27 8.63
N SER A 217 9.63 -21.90 9.88
CA SER A 217 8.29 -21.52 10.28
C SER A 217 8.02 -20.07 9.88
N LEU A 218 6.93 -19.82 9.16
CA LEU A 218 6.47 -18.49 8.77
C LEU A 218 5.04 -18.25 9.28
N LYS A 219 4.85 -17.23 10.11
CA LYS A 219 3.56 -16.86 10.71
C LYS A 219 3.12 -15.46 10.32
N ARG A 220 1.80 -15.29 10.24
CA ARG A 220 1.15 -13.98 10.18
C ARG A 220 0.77 -13.54 11.59
N HIS A 221 0.85 -12.25 11.84
CA HIS A 221 0.16 -11.64 12.97
C HIS A 221 -0.67 -10.44 12.50
N PHE A 222 -1.84 -10.28 13.11
CA PHE A 222 -2.69 -9.11 12.96
C PHE A 222 -2.79 -8.43 14.32
N PHE A 223 -2.25 -7.22 14.39
CA PHE A 223 -2.39 -6.35 15.54
C PHE A 223 -3.60 -5.44 15.33
N ASP A 224 -4.56 -5.50 16.24
CA ASP A 224 -5.77 -4.67 16.23
C ASP A 224 -6.03 -4.18 17.66
N GLU A 225 -5.19 -3.26 18.10
CA GLU A 225 -5.31 -2.66 19.42
C GLU A 225 -5.17 -1.14 19.31
N ARG A 226 -5.79 -0.43 20.25
CA ARG A 226 -5.58 1.02 20.44
C ARG A 226 -5.87 1.84 19.17
N GLY A 227 -6.81 1.35 18.34
CA GLY A 227 -7.22 1.98 17.09
C GLY A 227 -6.21 1.84 15.95
N ILE A 228 -5.23 0.93 16.07
CA ILE A 228 -4.19 0.69 15.06
C ILE A 228 -4.33 -0.74 14.54
N GLN A 229 -4.32 -0.87 13.21
CA GLN A 229 -4.37 -2.14 12.50
C GLN A 229 -3.10 -2.35 11.70
N VAL A 230 -2.37 -3.44 11.99
CA VAL A 230 -1.11 -3.79 11.33
C VAL A 230 -1.07 -5.27 11.01
N TYR A 231 -0.66 -5.60 9.78
CA TYR A 231 -0.32 -6.95 9.38
C TYR A 231 1.20 -7.10 9.32
N GLY A 232 1.71 -8.21 9.83
CA GLY A 232 3.14 -8.52 9.77
C GLY A 232 3.39 -9.99 9.47
N SER A 233 4.45 -10.24 8.71
CA SER A 233 5.03 -11.57 8.54
C SER A 233 6.18 -11.77 9.54
N PHE A 234 6.31 -12.98 10.07
CA PHE A 234 7.30 -13.34 11.06
C PHE A 234 7.87 -14.71 10.73
N PHE A 235 9.19 -14.86 10.70
CA PHE A 235 9.83 -16.14 10.47
C PHE A 235 10.77 -16.54 11.61
N GLN A 236 10.95 -17.84 11.80
CA GLN A 236 11.88 -18.34 12.80
C GLN A 236 13.31 -18.38 12.28
N LEU A 237 14.24 -17.84 13.07
CA LEU A 237 15.67 -17.93 12.85
C LEU A 237 16.40 -17.70 14.19
N TRP A 238 17.56 -18.35 14.36
CA TRP A 238 18.42 -18.15 15.53
C TRP A 238 17.72 -18.43 16.87
N GLY A 239 16.81 -19.41 16.89
CA GLY A 239 16.04 -19.80 18.08
C GLY A 239 14.88 -18.86 18.44
N GLY A 240 14.71 -17.74 17.75
CA GLY A 240 13.67 -16.74 18.00
C GLY A 240 12.82 -16.42 16.77
N TRP A 241 12.16 -15.26 16.81
CA TRP A 241 11.35 -14.72 15.71
C TRP A 241 11.97 -13.45 15.15
N ILE A 242 11.89 -13.31 13.84
CA ILE A 242 12.39 -12.15 13.10
C ILE A 242 11.29 -11.56 12.23
N THR A 243 11.27 -10.23 12.13
CA THR A 243 10.41 -9.46 11.24
C THR A 243 11.09 -8.13 10.86
N ALA A 244 10.43 -7.31 10.04
CA ALA A 244 10.92 -5.96 9.73
C ALA A 244 10.72 -5.03 10.93
N GLY A 245 11.68 -4.14 11.19
CA GLY A 245 11.63 -3.20 12.32
C GLY A 245 10.36 -2.35 12.34
N HIS A 246 9.93 -1.86 11.18
CA HIS A 246 8.75 -1.03 11.03
C HIS A 246 7.45 -1.76 11.36
N VAL A 247 7.38 -3.08 11.16
CA VAL A 247 6.20 -3.87 11.53
C VAL A 247 5.98 -3.78 13.04
N ILE A 248 7.04 -4.03 13.83
CA ILE A 248 6.96 -3.92 15.29
C ILE A 248 6.71 -2.48 15.74
N ARG A 249 7.35 -1.51 15.09
CA ARG A 249 7.12 -0.08 15.40
C ARG A 249 5.67 0.34 15.17
N GLN A 250 5.05 -0.11 14.08
CA GLN A 250 3.64 0.13 13.78
C GLN A 250 2.72 -0.58 14.79
N MET A 251 3.13 -1.74 15.30
CA MET A 251 2.46 -2.46 16.39
C MET A 251 2.74 -1.84 17.79
N LEU A 252 3.14 -0.57 17.85
CA LEU A 252 3.47 0.14 19.10
C LEU A 252 4.57 -0.56 19.92
N ASN A 253 5.54 -1.17 19.24
CA ASN A 253 6.60 -1.99 19.82
C ASN A 253 6.09 -3.22 20.60
N THR A 254 4.85 -3.65 20.34
CA THR A 254 4.27 -4.84 20.97
C THR A 254 4.72 -6.08 20.20
N SER A 255 5.23 -7.10 20.91
CA SER A 255 5.56 -8.38 20.29
C SER A 255 4.31 -9.26 20.16
N PRO A 256 4.15 -10.05 19.06
CA PRO A 256 3.09 -11.04 18.96
C PRO A 256 3.13 -12.04 20.13
N PRO A 257 1.98 -12.65 20.52
CA PRO A 257 1.95 -13.62 21.62
C PRO A 257 2.87 -14.83 21.46
N PHE A 258 3.23 -15.18 20.22
CA PHE A 258 4.13 -16.30 19.92
C PHE A 258 5.62 -15.92 19.91
N ALA A 259 5.94 -14.62 19.94
CA ALA A 259 7.31 -14.10 19.92
C ALA A 259 7.64 -13.58 21.32
N SER A 260 8.53 -14.29 22.01
CA SER A 260 8.92 -13.99 23.39
C SER A 260 10.44 -13.83 23.49
N GLY A 261 10.91 -13.30 24.62
CA GLY A 261 12.33 -13.03 24.87
C GLY A 261 12.72 -11.58 24.58
N GLN A 262 14.01 -11.30 24.69
CA GLN A 262 14.56 -9.96 24.51
C GLN A 262 14.29 -9.47 23.09
N GLN A 263 13.80 -8.23 22.99
CA GLN A 263 13.53 -7.57 21.73
C GLN A 263 14.70 -6.66 21.34
N ILE A 264 15.23 -6.85 20.14
CA ILE A 264 16.25 -6.00 19.53
C ILE A 264 15.61 -5.33 18.33
N LEU A 265 15.55 -3.99 18.35
CA LEU A 265 14.96 -3.18 17.28
C LEU A 265 16.02 -2.34 16.59
N TYR A 266 15.94 -2.28 15.26
CA TYR A 266 16.76 -1.44 14.42
C TYR A 266 18.27 -1.54 14.68
N PRO A 267 18.86 -2.75 14.71
CA PRO A 267 20.30 -2.90 14.96
C PRO A 267 21.08 -2.12 13.90
N GLY A 268 21.92 -1.17 14.33
CA GLY A 268 22.66 -0.32 13.39
C GLY A 268 21.77 0.49 12.44
N GLN A 269 20.56 0.85 12.88
CA GLN A 269 19.53 1.55 12.10
C GLN A 269 18.88 0.73 10.97
N MET A 270 19.27 -0.54 10.77
CA MET A 270 18.67 -1.42 9.76
C MET A 270 17.20 -1.72 10.09
N ASP A 271 16.32 -1.88 9.10
CA ASP A 271 14.90 -2.14 9.32
C ASP A 271 14.60 -3.59 9.75
N ALA A 272 15.21 -4.05 10.85
CA ALA A 272 15.09 -5.39 11.40
C ALA A 272 14.60 -5.37 12.85
N ALA A 273 13.81 -6.39 13.21
CA ALA A 273 13.41 -6.67 14.58
C ALA A 273 13.61 -8.15 14.91
N LEU A 274 14.28 -8.43 16.02
CA LEU A 274 14.56 -9.77 16.52
C LEU A 274 13.94 -9.93 17.91
N MET A 275 13.28 -11.06 18.15
CA MET A 275 12.60 -11.36 19.42
C MET A 275 13.06 -12.75 19.89
N GLY A 276 13.83 -12.77 20.98
CA GLY A 276 14.35 -14.01 21.57
C GLY A 276 15.41 -14.72 20.72
N CYS A 277 16.07 -14.02 19.79
CA CYS A 277 17.11 -14.60 18.94
C CYS A 277 18.47 -14.67 19.65
N THR A 278 19.20 -15.78 19.43
CA THR A 278 20.59 -15.97 19.87
C THR A 278 21.53 -15.92 18.66
N ILE A 279 22.39 -14.93 18.60
CA ILE A 279 23.28 -14.69 17.45
C ILE A 279 24.21 -15.91 17.26
N PRO A 280 24.25 -16.54 16.08
CA PRO A 280 25.07 -17.74 15.85
C PRO A 280 26.56 -17.40 15.83
N ASP A 281 27.42 -18.38 16.11
CA ASP A 281 28.88 -18.23 15.96
C ASP A 281 29.31 -18.18 14.50
N GLN A 282 28.66 -18.98 13.66
CA GLN A 282 28.90 -18.94 12.23
C GLN A 282 28.22 -17.72 11.60
N GLN A 283 29.03 -16.92 10.91
CA GLN A 283 28.55 -15.77 10.13
C GLN A 283 27.68 -16.25 8.95
N PRO A 284 26.50 -15.63 8.71
CA PRO A 284 25.72 -15.84 7.50
C PRO A 284 26.51 -15.44 6.25
N ARG A 285 26.11 -15.91 5.07
CA ARG A 285 26.71 -15.42 3.82
C ARG A 285 26.11 -14.07 3.46
N ALA A 286 26.95 -13.14 3.01
CA ALA A 286 26.49 -11.90 2.41
C ALA A 286 25.74 -12.20 1.09
N PRO A 287 24.70 -11.44 0.75
CA PRO A 287 24.09 -11.53 -0.57
C PRO A 287 25.09 -11.14 -1.66
N VAL A 288 24.86 -11.62 -2.88
CA VAL A 288 25.70 -11.30 -4.05
C VAL A 288 24.81 -10.80 -5.18
N ILE A 289 25.24 -9.77 -5.90
CA ILE A 289 24.54 -9.30 -7.11
C ILE A 289 24.44 -10.45 -8.12
N GLY A 290 23.26 -10.67 -8.70
CA GLY A 290 22.93 -11.80 -9.56
C GLY A 290 22.46 -13.06 -8.82
N GLN A 291 22.48 -13.06 -7.48
CA GLN A 291 22.02 -14.21 -6.70
C GLN A 291 20.51 -14.42 -6.88
N LYS A 292 20.13 -15.64 -7.26
CA LYS A 292 18.72 -16.06 -7.33
C LYS A 292 18.20 -16.35 -5.92
N ILE A 293 17.11 -15.69 -5.56
CA ILE A 293 16.48 -15.78 -4.25
C ILE A 293 14.98 -16.04 -4.39
N VAL A 294 14.36 -16.48 -3.30
CA VAL A 294 12.92 -16.57 -3.14
C VAL A 294 12.54 -15.80 -1.88
N VAL A 295 11.47 -15.02 -1.94
CA VAL A 295 10.86 -14.37 -0.79
C VAL A 295 9.51 -15.00 -0.48
N ALA A 296 9.24 -15.20 0.81
CA ALA A 296 7.96 -15.71 1.30
C ALA A 296 7.43 -14.86 2.45
N GLY A 297 6.15 -14.49 2.37
CA GLY A 297 5.49 -13.62 3.34
C GLY A 297 3.97 -13.65 3.12
N TYR A 298 3.20 -13.03 4.01
CA TYR A 298 1.74 -12.96 3.89
C TYR A 298 1.33 -11.64 3.25
N PRO A 299 0.71 -11.65 2.05
CA PRO A 299 0.16 -10.44 1.49
C PRO A 299 -0.89 -9.79 2.41
N ALA A 300 -1.09 -8.49 2.26
CA ALA A 300 -2.14 -7.77 2.99
C ALA A 300 -3.49 -8.47 2.82
N GLY A 301 -4.15 -8.81 3.93
CA GLY A 301 -5.45 -9.48 3.92
C GLY A 301 -5.43 -10.98 3.59
N SER A 302 -4.27 -11.58 3.30
CA SER A 302 -4.14 -13.01 3.03
C SER A 302 -3.85 -13.82 4.30
N SER A 303 -4.50 -14.97 4.47
CA SER A 303 -4.13 -15.98 5.48
C SER A 303 -3.19 -17.05 4.95
N THR A 304 -2.79 -16.96 3.67
CA THR A 304 -1.83 -17.85 3.04
C THR A 304 -0.57 -17.09 2.65
N PRO A 305 0.63 -17.68 2.84
CA PRO A 305 1.85 -17.07 2.37
C PRO A 305 1.88 -17.07 0.84
N SER A 306 2.51 -16.05 0.26
CA SER A 306 2.83 -15.95 -1.16
C SER A 306 4.34 -15.97 -1.35
N PHE A 307 4.76 -16.37 -2.54
CA PHE A 307 6.16 -16.55 -2.91
C PHE A 307 6.51 -15.68 -4.10
N ARG A 308 7.72 -15.12 -4.13
CA ARG A 308 8.30 -14.50 -5.33
C ARG A 308 9.71 -15.03 -5.53
N GLU A 309 10.00 -15.49 -6.73
CA GLU A 309 11.36 -15.66 -7.21
C GLU A 309 11.91 -14.30 -7.62
N ALA A 310 13.18 -14.06 -7.34
CA ALA A 310 13.83 -12.80 -7.62
C ALA A 310 15.35 -12.98 -7.81
N GLU A 311 16.00 -11.94 -8.32
CA GLU A 311 17.44 -11.83 -8.46
C GLU A 311 17.94 -10.59 -7.73
N VAL A 312 18.97 -10.74 -6.90
CA VAL A 312 19.60 -9.61 -6.20
C VAL A 312 20.22 -8.67 -7.23
N TYR A 313 19.80 -7.41 -7.21
CA TYR A 313 20.16 -6.43 -8.22
C TYR A 313 21.28 -5.49 -7.73
N MET A 314 21.18 -4.96 -6.52
CA MET A 314 22.20 -4.05 -5.97
C MET A 314 22.14 -3.96 -4.44
N GLN A 315 23.18 -3.37 -3.86
CA GLN A 315 23.16 -2.88 -2.48
C GLN A 315 23.12 -1.35 -2.49
N ARG A 316 22.26 -0.74 -1.68
CA ARG A 316 22.13 0.72 -1.59
C ARG A 316 23.36 1.30 -0.87
N PRO A 317 24.14 2.21 -1.50
CA PRO A 317 25.39 2.70 -0.92
C PRO A 317 25.22 3.41 0.44
N GLN A 318 24.04 3.99 0.71
CA GLN A 318 23.81 4.85 1.88
C GLN A 318 23.13 4.16 3.06
N THR A 319 22.41 3.04 2.85
CA THR A 319 21.55 2.44 3.89
C THR A 319 21.83 0.97 4.16
N THR A 320 22.80 0.36 3.46
CA THR A 320 23.14 -1.09 3.52
C THR A 320 22.03 -2.05 3.06
N ASP A 321 20.85 -1.53 2.74
CA ASP A 321 19.72 -2.30 2.21
C ASP A 321 20.07 -2.93 0.86
N TRP A 322 19.52 -4.11 0.62
CA TRP A 322 19.68 -4.83 -0.62
C TRP A 322 18.39 -4.76 -1.44
N ILE A 323 18.54 -4.63 -2.75
CA ILE A 323 17.44 -4.56 -3.69
C ILE A 323 17.48 -5.81 -4.56
N ALA A 324 16.33 -6.44 -4.75
CA ALA A 324 16.18 -7.56 -5.68
C ALA A 324 15.03 -7.33 -6.65
N THR A 325 15.18 -7.80 -7.88
CA THR A 325 14.18 -7.75 -8.93
C THR A 325 13.41 -9.06 -9.00
N ILE A 326 12.10 -9.00 -8.82
CA ILE A 326 11.16 -10.11 -8.93
C ILE A 326 11.18 -10.65 -10.36
N SER A 327 11.40 -11.96 -10.49
CA SER A 327 11.30 -12.68 -11.75
C SER A 327 9.95 -13.40 -11.92
N SER A 328 9.36 -13.92 -10.84
CA SER A 328 8.10 -14.68 -10.94
C SER A 328 7.36 -14.83 -9.61
N PRO A 329 6.02 -14.74 -9.57
CA PRO A 329 5.17 -14.06 -10.55
C PRO A 329 5.44 -12.55 -10.55
N ALA A 330 5.25 -11.89 -11.71
CA ALA A 330 5.48 -10.45 -11.86
C ALA A 330 4.49 -9.58 -11.07
N GLU A 331 3.35 -10.13 -10.62
CA GLU A 331 2.29 -9.38 -9.93
C GLU A 331 1.55 -10.20 -8.84
N PRO A 332 0.91 -9.52 -7.87
CA PRO A 332 1.20 -8.15 -7.44
C PRO A 332 2.51 -8.13 -6.65
N VAL A 333 3.18 -6.97 -6.61
CA VAL A 333 4.38 -6.69 -5.78
C VAL A 333 4.13 -7.15 -4.34
N VAL A 334 5.20 -7.39 -3.56
CA VAL A 334 5.22 -7.96 -2.18
C VAL A 334 4.47 -7.17 -1.09
N VAL A 335 3.37 -6.53 -1.47
CA VAL A 335 2.47 -5.69 -0.70
C VAL A 335 1.93 -6.42 0.52
N GLY A 336 2.26 -5.89 1.70
CA GLY A 336 1.85 -6.44 2.99
C GLY A 336 2.66 -7.65 3.44
N MET A 337 3.64 -8.11 2.64
CA MET A 337 4.51 -9.23 2.98
C MET A 337 5.68 -8.83 3.90
N SER A 338 5.77 -7.56 4.33
CA SER A 338 6.85 -7.03 5.17
C SER A 338 7.09 -7.90 6.41
N GLY A 339 8.38 -8.12 6.71
CA GLY A 339 8.86 -9.11 7.67
C GLY A 339 8.92 -10.55 7.16
N GLY A 340 8.62 -10.75 5.87
CA GLY A 340 8.79 -12.04 5.20
C GLY A 340 10.24 -12.50 5.13
N VAL A 341 10.44 -13.79 4.89
CA VAL A 341 11.77 -14.40 4.77
C VAL A 341 12.29 -14.30 3.35
N VAL A 342 13.57 -13.93 3.18
CA VAL A 342 14.30 -14.01 1.91
C VAL A 342 15.32 -15.13 2.01
N TYR A 343 15.33 -16.07 1.07
CA TYR A 343 16.23 -17.21 1.07
C TYR A 343 16.79 -17.51 -0.33
N ASP A 344 17.96 -18.12 -0.38
CA ASP A 344 18.63 -18.51 -1.61
C ASP A 344 17.81 -19.57 -2.37
N ALA A 345 17.61 -19.38 -3.67
CA ALA A 345 16.73 -20.22 -4.47
C ALA A 345 17.24 -21.67 -4.57
N THR A 346 18.55 -21.89 -4.48
CA THR A 346 19.20 -23.20 -4.66
C THR A 346 19.44 -23.89 -3.32
N SER A 347 20.24 -23.27 -2.46
CA SER A 347 20.67 -23.81 -1.16
C SER A 347 19.60 -23.72 -0.07
N LYS A 348 18.57 -22.89 -0.30
CA LYS A 348 17.51 -22.59 0.68
C LYS A 348 18.01 -21.94 1.97
N ALA A 349 19.25 -21.46 1.99
CA ALA A 349 19.81 -20.71 3.12
C ALA A 349 19.09 -19.35 3.26
N ILE A 350 18.77 -18.94 4.50
CA ILE A 350 18.18 -17.63 4.74
C ILE A 350 19.21 -16.54 4.45
N VAL A 351 18.80 -15.59 3.62
CA VAL A 351 19.61 -14.46 3.17
C VAL A 351 19.22 -13.20 3.93
N GLY A 352 17.93 -12.96 4.15
CA GLY A 352 17.47 -11.68 4.68
C GLY A 352 16.01 -11.60 5.11
N ILE A 353 15.64 -10.38 5.48
CA ILE A 353 14.30 -9.98 5.92
C ILE A 353 13.73 -9.07 4.85
N LEU A 354 12.54 -9.38 4.34
CA LEU A 354 11.82 -8.48 3.45
C LEU A 354 11.38 -7.23 4.22
N ILE A 355 11.88 -6.05 3.85
CA ILE A 355 11.62 -4.79 4.57
C ILE A 355 10.84 -3.77 3.74
N THR A 356 10.44 -4.13 2.53
CA THR A 356 9.69 -3.23 1.66
C THR A 356 8.51 -2.63 2.40
N ARG A 357 8.59 -1.32 2.60
CA ARG A 357 7.45 -0.53 3.06
C ARG A 357 6.63 -0.27 1.81
N ASN A 358 5.34 -0.53 1.84
CA ASN A 358 4.46 -0.10 0.77
C ASN A 358 4.39 1.42 0.75
N SER A 359 5.36 2.04 0.09
CA SER A 359 5.33 3.41 -0.36
C SER A 359 5.89 3.40 -1.78
N PRO A 360 5.16 3.90 -2.78
CA PRO A 360 5.71 4.11 -4.11
C PRO A 360 6.81 5.19 -4.15
N ALA A 361 7.31 5.64 -3.00
CA ALA A 361 8.48 6.52 -2.86
C ALA A 361 9.82 5.78 -2.88
N ASP A 362 9.85 4.44 -2.85
CA ASP A 362 11.08 3.66 -3.02
C ASP A 362 11.38 3.27 -4.48
N LEU A 363 10.60 3.79 -5.44
CA LEU A 363 10.64 3.39 -6.85
C LEU A 363 11.48 4.28 -7.79
N ASP A 364 12.30 5.21 -7.27
CA ASP A 364 12.82 6.30 -8.12
C ASP A 364 14.30 6.64 -7.91
N ALA A 365 15.16 5.66 -7.56
CA ALA A 365 16.62 5.88 -7.53
C ALA A 365 17.42 4.98 -8.49
N ASP A 366 16.83 3.95 -9.09
CA ASP A 366 17.55 2.91 -9.84
C ASP A 366 17.12 2.70 -11.30
N GLY A 367 16.07 3.40 -11.76
CA GLY A 367 15.67 3.48 -13.17
C GLY A 367 15.00 2.23 -13.76
N ARG A 368 14.43 1.33 -12.94
CA ARG A 368 13.70 0.13 -13.42
C ARG A 368 12.22 0.14 -13.03
N ALA A 369 11.39 -0.57 -13.82
CA ALA A 369 9.99 -0.81 -13.49
C ALA A 369 9.86 -1.56 -12.15
N ASP A 370 8.74 -1.33 -11.46
CA ASP A 370 8.38 -1.60 -10.06
C ASP A 370 8.30 -3.08 -9.62
N GLN A 371 9.15 -3.93 -10.20
CA GLN A 371 9.36 -5.33 -9.81
C GLN A 371 10.41 -5.49 -8.72
N ASN A 372 10.86 -4.41 -8.07
CA ASN A 372 11.92 -4.48 -7.07
C ASN A 372 11.37 -4.55 -5.64
N PHE A 373 12.14 -5.16 -4.74
CA PHE A 373 11.88 -5.12 -3.31
C PHE A 373 13.17 -4.95 -2.51
N ASP A 374 13.04 -4.24 -1.39
CA ASP A 374 14.12 -4.02 -0.44
C ASP A 374 14.11 -5.10 0.65
N PHE A 375 15.31 -5.60 0.98
CA PHE A 375 15.53 -6.53 2.07
C PHE A 375 16.80 -6.18 2.85
N VAL A 376 16.78 -6.49 4.14
CA VAL A 376 17.96 -6.39 5.01
C VAL A 376 18.65 -7.74 5.06
N ALA A 377 19.95 -7.78 4.82
CA ALA A 377 20.71 -9.03 4.87
C ALA A 377 20.96 -9.47 6.32
N MET A 378 20.80 -10.77 6.59
CA MET A 378 21.15 -11.33 7.89
C MET A 378 22.66 -11.25 8.18
N TYR A 379 23.50 -11.17 7.14
CA TYR A 379 24.94 -10.91 7.25
C TYR A 379 25.22 -9.55 7.92
N ASP A 380 24.56 -8.49 7.47
CA ASP A 380 24.76 -7.13 7.99
C ASP A 380 24.24 -7.02 9.43
N VAL A 381 23.07 -7.60 9.70
CA VAL A 381 22.51 -7.72 11.06
C VAL A 381 23.47 -8.46 12.00
N TRP A 382 24.03 -9.59 11.55
CA TRP A 382 24.99 -10.35 12.34
C TRP A 382 26.25 -9.54 12.65
N ASN A 383 26.83 -8.88 11.65
CA ASN A 383 28.03 -8.06 11.82
C ASN A 383 27.81 -6.93 12.83
N GLN A 384 26.68 -6.25 12.70
CA GLN A 384 26.32 -5.17 13.60
C GLN A 384 26.18 -5.66 15.04
N LEU A 385 25.48 -6.78 15.26
CA LEU A 385 25.24 -7.31 16.60
C LEU A 385 26.48 -7.95 17.24
N ARG A 386 27.43 -8.45 16.45
CA ARG A 386 28.73 -8.93 16.95
C ARG A 386 29.67 -7.79 17.29
N THR A 387 29.63 -6.70 16.52
CA THR A 387 30.48 -5.52 16.75
C THR A 387 29.94 -4.68 17.91
N PHE A 388 28.62 -4.53 17.98
CA PHE A 388 27.91 -3.75 19.00
C PHE A 388 26.81 -4.61 19.61
N PRO A 389 27.15 -5.51 20.55
CA PRO A 389 26.18 -6.36 21.19
C PRO A 389 25.14 -5.51 21.94
N PRO A 390 23.85 -5.93 21.96
CA PRO A 390 22.83 -5.25 22.73
C PRO A 390 23.27 -5.17 24.19
N VAL A 391 23.24 -3.97 24.78
CA VAL A 391 23.48 -3.81 26.22
C VAL A 391 22.33 -4.51 26.93
N GLY A 392 22.64 -5.53 27.73
CA GLY A 392 21.64 -6.26 28.50
C GLY A 392 20.86 -5.30 29.40
N VAL A 393 19.53 -5.36 29.32
CA VAL A 393 18.61 -4.72 30.27
C VAL A 393 17.83 -5.81 30.96
#